data_AF-A0A954JX70-F1
#
_entry.id   AF-A0A954JX70-F1
#
_cell.length_a   1.000
_cell.length_b   1.000
_cell.length_c   1.000
_cell.angle_alpha   90.00
_cell.angle_beta   90.00
_cell.angle_gamma   90.00
#
_symmetry.space_group_name_H-M   'P 1'
#
loop_
_entity.id
_entity.type
_entity.pdbx_description
1 polymer ?
#
loop_
_entity_poly.entity_id
_entity_poly.type
_entity_poly.pdbx_seq_one_letter_code
_entity_poly.pdbx_strand_id
1 'polypeptide(L)'
;MKSTFLCTTLIVLACSQPVVAQHPPSIGYMFPPGGQAGQSVEVVLGGYDWTPDMQLFVHDPRVQLEILGPPGPVIVPEPPYWFGKKARRAPEPLPREFSARLTIPSDIPPGILKWQAANANGATATGRFVVSDIPSIPETGSLAESDVPVVPQSIETLPVCVSGQIKHIREVDRYRFKAERSEPITCSVIARAIGSQLNAVLEIRDRNGRLISDAADSAGNDLTLTFSATENEPYTAEIYDLDFRGDRSMVYQLNIRPGPRVVTAIPTSGHRGETRQVEFVGYGIATGQSKLESTHRSVTFPADSASETFLYSLKTDYGECAPFPLRLSDETQQGDNGNLLTLPCGITGVLDERFGEDRYRIAGKQGERWSITVSTDVTALPVDAVLSL
;
A
#
# COMPACT_ATOMS: atom_id res chain seq x y z
N MET A 1 -38.94 -26.60 -74.64
CA MET A 1 -39.98 -26.00 -73.77
C MET A 1 -39.35 -25.67 -72.43
N LYS A 2 -39.67 -24.49 -71.90
CA LYS A 2 -39.03 -23.80 -70.77
C LYS A 2 -39.09 -24.64 -69.47
N SER A 3 -38.00 -24.68 -68.72
CA SER A 3 -38.06 -24.97 -67.27
C SER A 3 -37.04 -24.11 -66.54
N THR A 4 -37.56 -23.04 -65.97
CA THR A 4 -36.94 -22.08 -65.07
C THR A 4 -36.47 -22.79 -63.80
N PHE A 5 -35.18 -22.77 -63.48
CA PHE A 5 -34.71 -23.15 -62.15
C PHE A 5 -34.37 -21.89 -61.34
N LEU A 6 -35.08 -21.76 -60.24
CA LEU A 6 -35.11 -20.67 -59.29
C LEU A 6 -33.79 -20.65 -58.50
N CYS A 7 -33.05 -19.54 -58.56
CA CYS A 7 -31.90 -19.29 -57.69
C CYS A 7 -32.40 -19.04 -56.27
N THR A 8 -32.31 -20.05 -55.40
CA THR A 8 -32.54 -19.87 -53.96
C THR A 8 -31.25 -19.33 -53.34
N THR A 9 -31.13 -18.01 -53.26
CA THR A 9 -30.05 -17.34 -52.53
C THR A 9 -30.26 -17.58 -51.04
N LEU A 10 -29.48 -18.49 -50.46
CA LEU A 10 -29.44 -18.73 -49.02
C LEU A 10 -28.72 -17.54 -48.36
N ILE A 11 -29.48 -16.56 -47.87
CA ILE A 11 -28.94 -15.47 -47.04
C ILE A 11 -28.56 -16.09 -45.70
N VAL A 12 -27.28 -16.43 -45.52
CA VAL A 12 -26.69 -16.70 -44.21
C VAL A 12 -26.69 -15.38 -43.46
N LEU A 13 -27.73 -15.13 -42.65
CA LEU A 13 -27.64 -14.15 -41.57
C LEU A 13 -26.49 -14.62 -40.67
N ALA A 14 -25.34 -13.98 -40.79
CA ALA A 14 -24.30 -14.03 -39.78
C ALA A 14 -24.89 -13.40 -38.51
N CYS A 15 -25.55 -14.23 -37.69
CA CYS A 15 -25.75 -13.91 -36.29
C CYS A 15 -24.35 -13.75 -35.68
N SER A 16 -23.85 -12.51 -35.65
CA SER A 16 -22.81 -12.11 -34.72
C SER A 16 -23.38 -12.26 -33.32
N GLN A 17 -23.38 -13.50 -32.81
CA GLN A 17 -23.49 -13.72 -31.39
C GLN A 17 -22.34 -12.91 -30.79
N PRO A 18 -22.59 -12.00 -29.83
CA PRO A 18 -21.48 -11.46 -29.07
C PRO A 18 -20.78 -12.68 -28.47
N VAL A 19 -19.52 -12.89 -28.84
CA VAL A 19 -18.67 -13.83 -28.12
C VAL A 19 -18.62 -13.26 -26.72
N VAL A 20 -19.40 -13.85 -25.82
CA VAL A 20 -19.25 -13.60 -24.39
C VAL A 20 -17.92 -14.24 -24.06
N ALA A 21 -16.87 -13.42 -24.12
CA ALA A 21 -15.56 -13.82 -23.66
C ALA A 21 -15.72 -14.37 -22.24
N GLN A 22 -15.13 -15.53 -21.99
CA GLN A 22 -15.03 -16.10 -20.65
C GLN A 22 -14.41 -15.02 -19.75
N HIS A 23 -15.00 -14.79 -18.57
CA HIS A 23 -14.53 -13.72 -17.68
C HIS A 23 -13.02 -13.87 -17.46
N PRO A 24 -12.23 -12.80 -17.67
CA PRO A 24 -10.80 -12.87 -17.42
C PRO A 24 -10.58 -13.18 -15.94
N PRO A 25 -9.56 -13.99 -15.60
CA PRO A 25 -9.25 -14.25 -14.21
C PRO A 25 -8.96 -12.94 -13.47
N SER A 26 -9.18 -12.93 -12.16
CA SER A 26 -8.80 -11.78 -11.32
C SER A 26 -7.96 -12.21 -10.13
N ILE A 27 -7.10 -11.31 -9.65
CA ILE A 27 -6.32 -11.52 -8.43
C ILE A 27 -7.18 -11.16 -7.24
N GLY A 28 -7.11 -11.98 -6.19
CA GLY A 28 -7.64 -11.68 -4.88
C GLY A 28 -6.55 -11.15 -3.96
N TYR A 29 -5.57 -12.00 -3.61
CA TYR A 29 -4.57 -11.67 -2.59
C TYR A 29 -3.34 -12.59 -2.63
N MET A 30 -2.30 -12.21 -1.88
CA MET A 30 -1.20 -13.09 -1.50
C MET A 30 -1.11 -13.08 0.03
N PHE A 31 -0.97 -14.24 0.67
CA PHE A 31 -0.79 -14.34 2.13
C PHE A 31 0.39 -15.26 2.47
N PRO A 32 1.35 -14.84 3.32
CA PRO A 32 1.55 -13.48 3.83
C PRO A 32 1.62 -12.42 2.70
N PRO A 33 1.10 -11.20 2.92
CA PRO A 33 1.13 -10.14 1.89
C PRO A 33 2.47 -9.37 1.84
N GLY A 34 3.44 -9.77 2.67
CA GLY A 34 4.76 -9.17 2.70
C GLY A 34 5.80 -10.08 3.33
N GLY A 35 7.06 -9.65 3.25
CA GLY A 35 8.23 -10.35 3.75
C GLY A 35 9.49 -9.49 3.66
N GLN A 36 10.64 -10.02 4.08
CA GLN A 36 11.91 -9.27 4.05
C GLN A 36 12.79 -9.69 2.87
N ALA A 37 13.59 -8.76 2.36
CA ALA A 37 14.65 -9.08 1.41
C ALA A 37 15.63 -10.13 1.99
N GLY A 38 16.07 -11.07 1.17
CA GLY A 38 16.92 -12.20 1.57
C GLY A 38 16.17 -13.42 2.10
N GLN A 39 14.84 -13.38 2.19
CA GLN A 39 14.03 -14.51 2.69
C GLN A 39 13.44 -15.36 1.55
N SER A 40 13.13 -16.62 1.89
CA SER A 40 12.20 -17.44 1.12
C SER A 40 10.93 -17.64 1.95
N VAL A 41 9.80 -17.20 1.43
CA VAL A 41 8.51 -17.18 2.13
C VAL A 41 7.55 -18.13 1.42
N GLU A 42 6.92 -19.03 2.17
CA GLU A 42 5.80 -19.81 1.64
C GLU A 42 4.55 -18.93 1.66
N VAL A 43 3.93 -18.81 0.49
CA VAL A 43 2.79 -17.92 0.24
C VAL A 43 1.63 -18.69 -0.35
N VAL A 44 0.43 -18.24 -0.04
CA VAL A 44 -0.83 -18.64 -0.64
C VAL A 44 -1.26 -17.53 -1.59
N LEU A 45 -1.38 -17.86 -2.88
CA LEU A 45 -1.85 -16.96 -3.92
C LEU A 45 -3.33 -17.25 -4.14
N GLY A 46 -4.19 -16.27 -3.88
CA GLY A 46 -5.63 -16.38 -4.05
C GLY A 46 -6.14 -15.53 -5.21
N GLY A 47 -7.05 -16.09 -5.99
CA GLY A 47 -7.79 -15.32 -6.99
C GLY A 47 -9.07 -15.99 -7.44
N TYR A 48 -9.77 -15.31 -8.34
CA TYR A 48 -11.12 -15.69 -8.74
C TYR A 48 -11.17 -16.15 -10.19
N ASP A 49 -11.98 -17.18 -10.43
CA ASP A 49 -12.15 -17.86 -11.70
C ASP A 49 -10.85 -18.46 -12.25
N TRP A 50 -9.94 -18.82 -11.33
CA TRP A 50 -8.68 -19.47 -11.65
C TRP A 50 -8.88 -20.94 -12.03
N THR A 51 -8.24 -21.32 -13.13
CA THR A 51 -8.25 -22.68 -13.68
C THR A 51 -6.96 -23.43 -13.33
N PRO A 52 -6.85 -24.75 -13.56
CA PRO A 52 -5.61 -25.46 -13.25
C PRO A 52 -4.39 -25.09 -14.13
N ASP A 53 -4.64 -24.48 -15.29
CA ASP A 53 -3.64 -24.03 -16.26
C ASP A 53 -3.13 -22.59 -16.00
N MET A 54 -3.40 -22.02 -14.81
CA MET A 54 -2.89 -20.70 -14.46
C MET A 54 -1.36 -20.68 -14.47
N GLN A 55 -0.81 -19.66 -15.13
CA GLN A 55 0.59 -19.26 -15.02
C GLN A 55 0.67 -18.10 -14.03
N LEU A 56 1.48 -18.25 -12.98
CA LEU A 56 1.71 -17.22 -11.97
C LEU A 56 3.16 -16.77 -12.06
N PHE A 57 3.39 -15.45 -12.06
CA PHE A 57 4.72 -14.89 -12.24
C PHE A 57 4.88 -13.55 -11.51
N VAL A 58 6.13 -13.19 -11.24
CA VAL A 58 6.55 -11.91 -10.65
C VAL A 58 7.19 -11.04 -11.72
N HIS A 59 7.06 -9.71 -11.59
CA HIS A 59 7.58 -8.78 -12.59
C HIS A 59 9.05 -8.42 -12.40
N ASP A 60 9.59 -8.53 -11.18
CA ASP A 60 11.03 -8.34 -10.94
C ASP A 60 11.77 -9.64 -11.28
N PRO A 61 12.66 -9.65 -12.29
CA PRO A 61 13.32 -10.86 -12.75
C PRO A 61 14.31 -11.45 -11.73
N ARG A 62 14.66 -10.71 -10.67
CA ARG A 62 15.52 -11.20 -9.58
C ARG A 62 14.74 -12.08 -8.60
N VAL A 63 13.44 -11.85 -8.47
CA VAL A 63 12.55 -12.58 -7.55
C VAL A 63 12.09 -13.88 -8.21
N GLN A 64 12.07 -14.97 -7.44
CA GLN A 64 11.62 -16.27 -7.95
C GLN A 64 10.31 -16.68 -7.29
N LEU A 65 9.40 -17.23 -8.08
CA LEU A 65 8.13 -17.78 -7.63
C LEU A 65 8.02 -19.25 -8.08
N GLU A 66 7.99 -20.17 -7.12
CA GLU A 66 7.89 -21.61 -7.35
C GLU A 66 6.54 -22.13 -6.85
N ILE A 67 5.76 -22.79 -7.70
CA ILE A 67 4.48 -23.41 -7.30
C ILE A 67 4.76 -24.74 -6.58
N LEU A 68 4.26 -24.88 -5.34
CA LEU A 68 4.58 -26.01 -4.46
C LEU A 68 3.64 -27.20 -4.60
N GLY A 69 2.57 -27.08 -5.38
CA GLY A 69 1.59 -28.16 -5.56
C GLY A 69 0.50 -27.84 -6.58
N PRO A 70 -0.44 -28.77 -6.79
CA PRO A 70 -1.60 -28.51 -7.64
C PRO A 70 -2.46 -27.37 -7.04
N PRO A 71 -3.28 -26.71 -7.86
CA PRO A 71 -4.30 -25.79 -7.37
C PRO A 71 -5.16 -26.44 -6.28
N GLY A 72 -5.50 -25.64 -5.26
CA GLY A 72 -6.53 -26.01 -4.30
C GLY A 72 -7.91 -26.18 -4.96
N PRO A 73 -8.87 -26.76 -4.22
CA PRO A 73 -10.25 -26.82 -4.68
C PRO A 73 -10.84 -25.41 -4.86
N VAL A 74 -11.96 -25.32 -5.59
CA VAL A 74 -12.77 -24.10 -5.55
C VAL A 74 -13.29 -23.93 -4.13
N ILE A 75 -13.07 -22.75 -3.56
CA ILE A 75 -13.51 -22.40 -2.22
C ILE A 75 -14.97 -21.98 -2.31
N VAL A 76 -15.84 -22.69 -1.60
CA VAL A 76 -17.24 -22.32 -1.46
C VAL A 76 -17.40 -21.78 -0.04
N PRO A 77 -17.70 -20.49 0.17
CA PRO A 77 -17.97 -19.96 1.50
C PRO A 77 -19.06 -20.75 2.22
N GLU A 78 -19.12 -20.69 3.55
CA GLU A 78 -20.14 -21.41 4.31
C GLU A 78 -21.54 -20.77 4.14
N PRO A 79 -22.64 -21.53 4.25
CA PRO A 79 -24.01 -20.99 4.20
C PRO A 79 -24.23 -19.87 5.24
N PRO A 80 -25.16 -18.92 5.03
CA PRO A 80 -26.43 -19.13 4.32
C PRO A 80 -26.46 -18.57 2.90
N TYR A 81 -26.39 -19.44 1.89
CA TYR A 81 -26.82 -19.07 0.55
C TYR A 81 -28.34 -19.19 0.43
N TRP A 82 -28.96 -18.29 -0.32
CA TRP A 82 -30.35 -18.45 -0.72
C TRP A 82 -30.49 -19.60 -1.73
N PHE A 83 -30.88 -20.79 -1.27
CA PHE A 83 -31.26 -21.89 -2.14
C PHE A 83 -32.67 -21.65 -2.73
N GLY A 84 -32.82 -21.71 -4.07
CA GLY A 84 -34.16 -21.69 -4.70
C GLY A 84 -34.20 -21.21 -6.16
N LYS A 85 -35.30 -21.53 -6.87
CA LYS A 85 -35.56 -21.24 -8.30
C LYS A 85 -35.58 -19.74 -8.69
N LYS A 86 -35.29 -18.82 -7.78
CA LYS A 86 -35.29 -17.36 -8.00
C LYS A 86 -33.96 -16.65 -7.75
N ALA A 87 -32.86 -17.39 -7.57
CA ALA A 87 -31.53 -16.78 -7.58
C ALA A 87 -31.11 -16.43 -9.02
N ARG A 88 -31.69 -15.36 -9.58
CA ARG A 88 -31.15 -14.70 -10.79
C ARG A 88 -30.01 -13.77 -10.38
N ARG A 89 -28.99 -14.31 -9.71
CA ARG A 89 -27.73 -13.60 -9.47
C ARG A 89 -26.73 -14.08 -10.51
N ALA A 90 -25.84 -13.18 -10.94
CA ALA A 90 -24.64 -13.61 -11.64
C ALA A 90 -23.91 -14.67 -10.80
N PRO A 91 -23.20 -15.64 -11.41
CA PRO A 91 -22.36 -16.55 -10.65
C PRO A 91 -21.40 -15.72 -9.78
N GLU A 92 -21.30 -16.05 -8.50
CA GLU A 92 -20.25 -15.47 -7.67
C GLU A 92 -18.89 -15.88 -8.25
N PRO A 93 -17.89 -14.98 -8.28
CA PRO A 93 -16.53 -15.33 -8.71
C PRO A 93 -16.02 -16.52 -7.90
N LEU A 94 -15.44 -17.53 -8.56
CA LEU A 94 -15.04 -18.78 -7.90
C LEU A 94 -13.63 -18.65 -7.32
N PRO A 95 -13.45 -18.49 -6.00
CA PRO A 95 -12.13 -18.34 -5.41
C PRO A 95 -11.36 -19.66 -5.44
N ARG A 96 -10.07 -19.56 -5.71
CA ARG A 96 -9.13 -20.70 -5.67
C ARG A 96 -7.75 -20.20 -5.25
N GLU A 97 -7.00 -21.10 -4.62
CA GLU A 97 -5.68 -20.81 -4.08
C GLU A 97 -4.60 -21.73 -4.64
N PHE A 98 -3.38 -21.19 -4.77
CA PHE A 98 -2.16 -21.93 -5.08
C PHE A 98 -1.15 -21.71 -3.97
N SER A 99 -0.55 -22.79 -3.47
CA SER A 99 0.62 -22.70 -2.60
C SER A 99 1.86 -22.48 -3.44
N ALA A 100 2.68 -21.51 -3.07
CA ALA A 100 3.91 -21.17 -3.74
C ALA A 100 5.01 -20.79 -2.75
N ARG A 101 6.25 -20.77 -3.21
CA ARG A 101 7.40 -20.21 -2.51
C ARG A 101 7.91 -19.00 -3.26
N LEU A 102 8.00 -17.88 -2.56
CA LEU A 102 8.57 -16.64 -3.06
C LEU A 102 9.97 -16.47 -2.48
N THR A 103 11.00 -16.46 -3.32
CA THR A 103 12.39 -16.19 -2.91
C THR A 103 12.76 -14.77 -3.30
N ILE A 104 13.05 -13.96 -2.29
CA ILE A 104 13.36 -12.53 -2.41
C ILE A 104 14.86 -12.35 -2.19
N PRO A 105 15.64 -11.96 -3.20
CA PRO A 105 17.06 -11.66 -3.01
C PRO A 105 17.31 -10.54 -1.99
N SER A 106 18.50 -10.53 -1.38
CA SER A 106 18.86 -9.54 -0.35
C SER A 106 19.11 -8.13 -0.87
N ASP A 107 19.31 -7.97 -2.19
CA ASP A 107 19.50 -6.68 -2.87
C ASP A 107 18.18 -6.03 -3.34
N ILE A 108 17.04 -6.68 -3.10
CA ILE A 108 15.73 -6.10 -3.38
C ILE A 108 15.49 -4.95 -2.39
N PRO A 109 15.26 -3.71 -2.88
CA PRO A 109 14.93 -2.60 -2.00
C PRO A 109 13.53 -2.81 -1.37
N PRO A 110 13.30 -2.27 -0.16
CA PRO A 110 11.97 -2.19 0.42
C PRO A 110 10.98 -1.49 -0.52
N GLY A 111 9.74 -1.96 -0.57
CA GLY A 111 8.72 -1.43 -1.47
C GLY A 111 7.71 -2.47 -1.94
N ILE A 112 7.03 -2.19 -3.05
CA ILE A 112 6.00 -3.06 -3.60
C ILE A 112 6.56 -3.90 -4.76
N LEU A 113 6.60 -5.21 -4.56
CA LEU A 113 6.76 -6.19 -5.63
C LEU A 113 5.42 -6.44 -6.31
N LYS A 114 5.44 -6.51 -7.64
CA LYS A 114 4.26 -6.82 -8.45
C LYS A 114 4.30 -8.27 -8.92
N TRP A 115 3.16 -8.92 -8.89
CA TRP A 115 2.95 -10.26 -9.44
C TRP A 115 1.65 -10.29 -10.26
N GLN A 116 1.50 -11.31 -11.10
CA GLN A 116 0.36 -11.42 -11.99
C GLN A 116 0.06 -12.89 -12.26
N ALA A 117 -1.16 -13.18 -12.70
CA ALA A 117 -1.54 -14.49 -13.19
C ALA A 117 -2.16 -14.40 -14.58
N ALA A 118 -2.04 -15.45 -15.37
CA ALA A 118 -2.63 -15.51 -16.71
C ALA A 118 -3.01 -16.94 -17.09
N ASN A 119 -4.02 -17.08 -17.96
CA ASN A 119 -4.38 -18.33 -18.63
C ASN A 119 -4.87 -18.03 -20.06
N ALA A 120 -5.47 -19.02 -20.73
CA ALA A 120 -6.00 -18.86 -22.08
C ALA A 120 -7.10 -17.77 -22.21
N ASN A 121 -7.74 -17.36 -21.12
CA ASN A 121 -8.79 -16.32 -21.12
C ASN A 121 -8.23 -14.90 -20.94
N GLY A 122 -6.93 -14.77 -20.63
CA GLY A 122 -6.26 -13.48 -20.48
C GLY A 122 -5.41 -13.39 -19.21
N ALA A 123 -4.90 -12.18 -18.97
CA ALA A 123 -4.12 -11.85 -17.77
C ALA A 123 -4.98 -11.09 -16.75
N THR A 124 -4.68 -11.31 -15.46
CA THR A 124 -5.29 -10.57 -14.34
C THR A 124 -4.79 -9.13 -14.30
N ALA A 125 -5.36 -8.28 -13.43
CA ALA A 125 -4.64 -7.10 -12.94
C ALA A 125 -3.37 -7.53 -12.16
N THR A 126 -2.48 -6.58 -11.83
CA THR A 126 -1.28 -6.90 -11.02
C THR A 126 -1.63 -6.99 -9.54
N GLY A 127 -1.27 -8.10 -8.92
CA GLY A 127 -1.18 -8.23 -7.47
C GLY A 127 0.06 -7.56 -6.93
N ARG A 128 0.08 -7.33 -5.61
CA ARG A 128 1.13 -6.60 -4.91
C ARG A 128 1.58 -7.38 -3.68
N PHE A 129 2.85 -7.24 -3.33
CA PHE A 129 3.49 -7.84 -2.16
C PHE A 129 4.48 -6.84 -1.56
N VAL A 130 4.49 -6.66 -0.24
CA VAL A 130 5.38 -5.70 0.43
C VAL A 130 6.73 -6.34 0.77
N VAL A 131 7.81 -5.74 0.31
CA VAL A 131 9.15 -5.99 0.84
C VAL A 131 9.39 -5.00 1.97
N SER A 132 9.43 -5.51 3.19
CA SER A 132 9.64 -4.73 4.41
C SER A 132 11.12 -4.44 4.64
N ASP A 133 11.40 -3.24 5.17
CA ASP A 133 12.69 -2.82 5.70
C ASP A 133 12.93 -3.26 7.16
N ILE A 134 11.93 -3.83 7.82
CA ILE A 134 12.01 -4.32 9.21
C ILE A 134 11.64 -5.82 9.31
N PRO A 135 12.04 -6.53 10.38
CA PRO A 135 11.73 -7.95 10.55
C PRO A 135 10.23 -8.23 10.41
N SER A 136 9.89 -9.20 9.55
CA SER A 136 8.50 -9.61 9.30
C SER A 136 8.21 -10.96 9.95
N ILE A 137 7.04 -11.06 10.59
CA ILE A 137 6.51 -12.28 11.17
C ILE A 137 5.06 -12.51 10.71
N PRO A 138 4.60 -13.75 10.54
CA PRO A 138 3.19 -14.03 10.32
C PRO A 138 2.38 -13.83 11.61
N GLU A 139 1.09 -13.53 11.45
CA GLU A 139 0.14 -13.69 12.53
C GLU A 139 0.09 -15.15 13.00
N THR A 140 -0.14 -15.33 14.30
CA THR A 140 -0.29 -16.64 14.91
C THR A 140 -1.62 -16.69 15.66
N GLY A 141 -2.48 -17.63 15.31
CA GLY A 141 -3.75 -17.84 15.99
C GLY A 141 -4.91 -16.97 15.48
N SER A 142 -5.25 -17.11 14.20
CA SER A 142 -6.57 -16.71 13.68
C SER A 142 -7.67 -17.62 14.28
N LEU A 143 -8.89 -17.08 14.41
CA LEU A 143 -10.08 -17.61 15.08
C LEU A 143 -10.65 -18.95 14.55
N ALA A 144 -9.80 -19.88 14.14
CA ALA A 144 -10.22 -21.22 13.76
C ALA A 144 -10.73 -21.98 14.99
N GLU A 145 -12.06 -21.99 15.12
CA GLU A 145 -12.84 -23.15 15.60
C GLU A 145 -13.01 -23.38 17.12
N SER A 146 -12.83 -22.40 18.02
CA SER A 146 -13.12 -22.67 19.44
C SER A 146 -13.65 -21.48 20.26
N ASP A 147 -14.49 -21.80 21.25
CA ASP A 147 -14.96 -20.92 22.36
C ASP A 147 -13.81 -20.46 23.30
N VAL A 148 -12.56 -20.46 22.82
CA VAL A 148 -11.37 -20.11 23.60
C VAL A 148 -11.20 -18.58 23.59
N PRO A 149 -10.88 -17.96 24.73
CA PRO A 149 -10.57 -16.53 24.77
C PRO A 149 -9.42 -16.19 23.83
N VAL A 150 -9.61 -15.18 22.98
CA VAL A 150 -8.56 -14.69 22.08
C VAL A 150 -7.40 -14.14 22.91
N VAL A 151 -6.28 -14.86 22.92
CA VAL A 151 -5.05 -14.41 23.55
C VAL A 151 -4.29 -13.55 22.55
N PRO A 152 -3.96 -12.28 22.88
CA PRO A 152 -3.14 -11.47 21.98
C PRO A 152 -1.79 -12.12 21.70
N GLN A 153 -1.37 -12.15 20.43
CA GLN A 153 -0.05 -12.61 20.03
C GLN A 153 1.01 -11.71 20.66
N SER A 154 1.98 -12.32 21.35
CA SER A 154 3.09 -11.59 21.96
C SER A 154 4.11 -11.20 20.90
N ILE A 155 4.46 -9.92 20.85
CA ILE A 155 5.54 -9.36 20.06
C ILE A 155 6.73 -9.13 20.99
N GLU A 156 7.82 -9.85 20.73
CA GLU A 156 9.00 -9.84 21.60
C GLU A 156 9.90 -8.63 21.38
N THR A 157 10.06 -8.19 20.13
CA THR A 157 11.02 -7.15 19.74
C THR A 157 10.39 -6.15 18.78
N LEU A 158 10.80 -4.88 18.92
CA LEU A 158 10.47 -3.81 17.98
C LEU A 158 11.75 -3.29 17.29
N PRO A 159 11.69 -2.81 16.04
CA PRO A 159 10.51 -2.74 15.17
C PRO A 159 10.08 -4.11 14.65
N VAL A 160 8.78 -4.28 14.36
CA VAL A 160 8.23 -5.50 13.75
C VAL A 160 7.21 -5.16 12.67
N CYS A 161 7.15 -6.01 11.64
CA CYS A 161 6.08 -6.07 10.68
C CYS A 161 5.31 -7.38 10.86
N VAL A 162 4.00 -7.30 11.10
CA VAL A 162 3.14 -8.48 11.24
C VAL A 162 2.29 -8.63 9.98
N SER A 163 2.37 -9.82 9.38
CA SER A 163 1.55 -10.24 8.25
C SER A 163 0.25 -10.88 8.74
N GLY A 164 -0.88 -10.18 8.65
CA GLY A 164 -2.15 -10.67 9.16
C GLY A 164 -3.27 -10.78 8.11
N GLN A 165 -4.36 -11.44 8.47
CA GLN A 165 -5.52 -11.70 7.62
C GLN A 165 -6.83 -11.74 8.44
N ILE A 166 -7.72 -10.76 8.20
CA ILE A 166 -9.07 -10.74 8.80
C ILE A 166 -10.00 -11.64 7.99
N LYS A 167 -9.98 -12.94 8.30
CA LYS A 167 -10.66 -13.98 7.52
C LYS A 167 -12.12 -14.17 7.92
N HIS A 168 -12.44 -13.98 9.20
CA HIS A 168 -13.74 -14.30 9.77
C HIS A 168 -14.55 -13.04 10.13
N ILE A 169 -15.88 -13.13 10.03
CA ILE A 169 -16.78 -12.06 10.46
C ILE A 169 -16.56 -11.79 11.95
N ARG A 170 -16.42 -10.51 12.32
CA ARG A 170 -16.12 -10.04 13.68
C ARG A 170 -14.76 -10.50 14.23
N GLU A 171 -13.84 -10.93 13.38
CA GLU A 171 -12.46 -11.15 13.77
C GLU A 171 -11.79 -9.83 14.18
N VAL A 172 -11.01 -9.93 15.25
CA VAL A 172 -10.20 -8.83 15.79
C VAL A 172 -8.85 -9.43 16.14
N ASP A 173 -7.84 -9.08 15.36
CA ASP A 173 -6.48 -9.50 15.61
C ASP A 173 -5.86 -8.63 16.69
N ARG A 174 -5.14 -9.25 17.62
CA ARG A 174 -4.60 -8.58 18.80
C ARG A 174 -3.12 -8.89 18.95
N TYR A 175 -2.31 -7.84 18.98
CA TYR A 175 -0.86 -7.92 19.12
C TYR A 175 -0.39 -7.18 20.36
N ARG A 176 0.22 -7.89 21.30
CA ARG A 176 0.74 -7.29 22.54
C ARG A 176 2.23 -7.03 22.42
N PHE A 177 2.65 -5.80 22.67
CA PHE A 177 4.04 -5.37 22.64
C PHE A 177 4.35 -4.47 23.85
N LYS A 178 5.63 -4.16 24.08
CA LYS A 178 6.07 -3.22 25.10
C LYS A 178 6.92 -2.13 24.48
N ALA A 179 6.83 -0.93 25.03
CA ALA A 179 7.77 0.13 24.72
C ALA A 179 9.03 -0.05 25.57
N GLU A 180 10.21 -0.03 24.95
CA GLU A 180 11.47 -0.13 25.68
C GLU A 180 11.84 1.18 26.37
N ARG A 181 11.34 2.31 25.87
CA ARG A 181 11.61 3.66 26.36
C ARG A 181 10.33 4.50 26.34
N SER A 182 10.35 5.60 27.10
CA SER A 182 9.28 6.59 27.04
C SER A 182 9.48 7.48 25.81
N GLU A 183 8.97 7.03 24.66
CA GLU A 183 9.16 7.67 23.35
C GLU A 183 7.92 7.49 22.46
N PRO A 184 7.80 8.24 21.35
CA PRO A 184 6.76 7.98 20.37
C PRO A 184 6.87 6.56 19.79
N ILE A 185 5.73 5.91 19.53
CA ILE A 185 5.66 4.71 18.71
C ILE A 185 4.74 5.02 17.53
N THR A 186 5.22 4.70 16.33
CA THR A 186 4.47 4.86 15.08
C THR A 186 4.01 3.49 14.58
N CYS A 187 2.70 3.34 14.41
CA CYS A 187 2.09 2.13 13.87
C CYS A 187 1.48 2.44 12.50
N SER A 188 1.76 1.61 11.49
CA SER A 188 1.13 1.72 10.17
C SER A 188 0.48 0.41 9.74
N VAL A 189 -0.65 0.50 9.05
CA VAL A 189 -1.34 -0.65 8.45
C VAL A 189 -1.34 -0.46 6.94
N ILE A 190 -0.66 -1.36 6.24
CA ILE A 190 -0.65 -1.43 4.78
C ILE A 190 -1.67 -2.48 4.35
N ALA A 191 -2.75 -2.03 3.72
CA ALA A 191 -3.82 -2.88 3.18
C ALA A 191 -4.21 -2.40 1.77
N ARG A 192 -4.49 -1.12 1.60
CA ARG A 192 -4.88 -0.54 0.32
C ARG A 192 -3.74 -0.56 -0.69
N ALA A 193 -2.51 -0.25 -0.29
CA ALA A 193 -1.37 -0.33 -1.19
C ALA A 193 -1.04 -1.75 -1.67
N ILE A 194 -1.57 -2.80 -1.01
CA ILE A 194 -1.48 -4.19 -1.48
C ILE A 194 -2.73 -4.70 -2.18
N GLY A 195 -3.75 -3.85 -2.36
CA GLY A 195 -5.01 -4.21 -3.03
C GLY A 195 -6.00 -4.97 -2.14
N SER A 196 -5.79 -4.97 -0.82
CA SER A 196 -6.70 -5.60 0.14
C SER A 196 -8.02 -4.82 0.28
N GLN A 197 -9.12 -5.56 0.43
CA GLN A 197 -10.46 -5.02 0.64
C GLN A 197 -10.76 -4.66 2.11
N LEU A 198 -9.77 -4.82 3.00
CA LEU A 198 -9.87 -4.48 4.41
C LEU A 198 -9.98 -2.96 4.62
N ASN A 199 -11.11 -2.49 5.15
CA ASN A 199 -11.23 -1.12 5.65
C ASN A 199 -10.71 -1.13 7.08
N ALA A 200 -9.39 -1.02 7.25
CA ALA A 200 -8.78 -1.28 8.53
C ALA A 200 -9.24 -0.26 9.60
N VAL A 201 -9.34 -0.73 10.83
CA VAL A 201 -9.34 0.09 12.04
C VAL A 201 -8.18 -0.41 12.89
N LEU A 202 -7.37 0.51 13.39
CA LEU A 202 -6.28 0.24 14.31
C LEU A 202 -6.55 0.97 15.62
N GLU A 203 -6.58 0.23 16.72
CA GLU A 203 -6.69 0.77 18.07
C GLU A 203 -5.47 0.36 18.90
N ILE A 204 -4.92 1.30 19.67
CA ILE A 204 -3.89 1.05 20.66
C ILE A 204 -4.49 1.15 22.05
N ARG A 205 -4.41 0.07 22.83
CA ARG A 205 -4.91 -0.01 24.20
C ARG A 205 -3.80 -0.21 25.20
N ASP A 206 -3.91 0.40 26.38
CA ASP A 206 -3.00 0.15 27.49
C ASP A 206 -3.30 -1.18 28.22
N ARG A 207 -2.52 -1.47 29.26
CA ARG A 207 -2.66 -2.70 30.05
C ARG A 207 -4.02 -2.93 30.68
N ASN A 208 -4.81 -1.88 30.86
CA ASN A 208 -6.16 -1.91 31.45
C ASN A 208 -7.24 -1.96 30.37
N GLY A 209 -6.86 -2.03 29.09
CA GLY A 209 -7.78 -1.99 27.95
C GLY A 209 -8.27 -0.59 27.59
N ARG A 210 -7.73 0.47 28.22
CA ARG A 210 -8.11 1.85 27.90
C ARG A 210 -7.54 2.23 26.55
N LEU A 211 -8.37 2.83 25.70
CA LEU A 211 -7.96 3.36 24.40
C LEU A 211 -6.98 4.53 24.58
N ILE A 212 -5.83 4.44 23.92
CA ILE A 212 -4.77 5.44 23.93
C ILE A 212 -4.75 6.22 22.61
N SER A 213 -4.93 5.53 21.49
CA SER A 213 -4.96 6.12 20.16
C SER A 213 -5.69 5.19 19.20
N ASP A 214 -6.37 5.76 18.22
CA ASP A 214 -7.06 5.03 17.16
C ASP A 214 -6.89 5.72 15.79
N ALA A 215 -7.05 4.94 14.73
CA ALA A 215 -7.18 5.43 13.36
C ALA A 215 -8.07 4.46 12.56
N ALA A 216 -8.89 4.99 11.65
CA ALA A 216 -9.76 4.20 10.79
C ALA A 216 -9.63 4.63 9.32
N ASP A 217 -9.57 3.66 8.41
CA ASP A 217 -9.55 3.92 6.98
C ASP A 217 -10.97 4.21 6.48
N SER A 218 -11.34 5.49 6.52
CA SER A 218 -12.63 5.98 6.01
C SER A 218 -12.58 6.45 4.56
N ALA A 219 -11.38 6.59 3.98
CA ALA A 219 -11.17 7.18 2.66
C ALA A 219 -10.62 6.18 1.62
N GLY A 220 -10.35 4.93 2.01
CA GLY A 220 -9.73 3.94 1.16
C GLY A 220 -8.21 4.08 1.04
N ASN A 221 -7.55 4.57 2.09
CA ASN A 221 -6.11 4.76 2.20
C ASN A 221 -5.48 3.85 3.27
N ASP A 222 -4.17 3.66 3.21
CA ASP A 222 -3.44 3.02 4.32
C ASP A 222 -3.47 3.90 5.58
N LEU A 223 -3.34 3.27 6.74
CA LEU A 223 -3.40 3.97 8.03
C LEU A 223 -2.03 4.13 8.65
N THR A 224 -1.84 5.23 9.34
CA THR A 224 -0.69 5.38 10.23
C THR A 224 -1.06 6.31 11.38
N LEU A 225 -0.76 5.88 12.60
CA LEU A 225 -0.90 6.65 13.82
C LEU A 225 0.43 6.70 14.56
N THR A 226 0.62 7.73 15.38
CA THR A 226 1.76 7.88 16.28
C THR A 226 1.20 8.22 17.65
N PHE A 227 1.66 7.54 18.70
CA PHE A 227 1.25 7.82 20.08
C PHE A 227 2.48 7.89 20.99
N SER A 228 2.38 8.60 22.12
CA SER A 228 3.46 8.65 23.11
C SER A 228 3.38 7.43 24.03
N ALA A 229 4.39 6.56 23.99
CA ALA A 229 4.46 5.37 24.81
C ALA A 229 5.22 5.64 26.12
N THR A 230 4.90 4.86 27.15
CA THR A 230 5.57 4.86 28.44
C THR A 230 6.49 3.65 28.53
N GLU A 231 7.72 3.87 28.99
CA GLU A 231 8.72 2.83 29.19
C GLU A 231 8.17 1.63 29.97
N ASN A 232 8.42 0.42 29.45
CA ASN A 232 8.01 -0.87 29.99
C ASN A 232 6.50 -1.09 30.15
N GLU A 233 5.66 -0.15 29.71
CA GLU A 233 4.21 -0.32 29.69
C GLU A 233 3.80 -1.26 28.53
N PRO A 234 2.99 -2.30 28.80
CA PRO A 234 2.47 -3.15 27.74
C PRO A 234 1.29 -2.47 27.04
N TYR A 235 1.32 -2.52 25.71
CA TYR A 235 0.25 -2.06 24.83
C TYR A 235 -0.30 -3.22 24.02
N THR A 236 -1.56 -3.10 23.59
CA THR A 236 -2.19 -4.01 22.64
C THR A 236 -2.63 -3.23 21.41
N ALA A 237 -2.12 -3.59 20.23
CA ALA A 237 -2.66 -3.17 18.95
C ALA A 237 -3.80 -4.11 18.56
N GLU A 238 -4.99 -3.57 18.33
CA GLU A 238 -6.15 -4.29 17.82
C GLU A 238 -6.44 -3.86 16.38
N ILE A 239 -6.61 -4.83 15.48
CA ILE A 239 -6.94 -4.61 14.07
C ILE A 239 -8.20 -5.36 13.70
N TYR A 240 -9.11 -4.68 13.01
CA TYR A 240 -10.35 -5.25 12.48
C TYR A 240 -10.86 -4.46 11.27
N ASP A 241 -11.80 -5.03 10.52
CA ASP A 241 -12.51 -4.31 9.46
C ASP A 241 -13.56 -3.36 10.07
N LEU A 242 -13.69 -2.15 9.52
CA LEU A 242 -14.63 -1.12 9.98
C LEU A 242 -16.07 -1.61 10.13
N ASP A 243 -16.51 -2.49 9.23
CA ASP A 243 -17.86 -3.09 9.23
C ASP A 243 -17.89 -4.48 9.92
N PHE A 244 -16.79 -4.87 10.57
CA PHE A 244 -16.56 -6.19 11.16
C PHE A 244 -16.77 -7.34 10.17
N ARG A 245 -16.45 -7.10 8.90
CA ARG A 245 -16.43 -8.15 7.87
C ARG A 245 -15.18 -9.02 8.06
N GLY A 246 -15.18 -10.16 7.39
CA GLY A 246 -13.98 -10.96 7.19
C GLY A 246 -14.04 -11.63 5.82
N ASP A 247 -12.92 -11.65 5.14
CA ASP A 247 -12.74 -12.30 3.85
C ASP A 247 -11.27 -12.69 3.66
N ARG A 248 -11.00 -13.75 2.91
CA ARG A 248 -9.63 -14.23 2.68
C ARG A 248 -8.75 -13.20 1.96
N SER A 249 -9.35 -12.27 1.22
CA SER A 249 -8.63 -11.16 0.59
C SER A 249 -8.30 -9.99 1.54
N MET A 250 -8.80 -10.00 2.78
CA MET A 250 -8.54 -8.96 3.79
C MET A 250 -7.20 -9.16 4.50
N VAL A 251 -6.13 -9.17 3.72
CA VAL A 251 -4.75 -9.26 4.20
C VAL A 251 -4.18 -7.89 4.54
N TYR A 252 -3.21 -7.82 5.46
CA TYR A 252 -2.54 -6.57 5.84
C TYR A 252 -1.08 -6.78 6.31
N GLN A 253 -0.31 -5.69 6.31
CA GLN A 253 0.94 -5.57 7.06
C GLN A 253 0.77 -4.54 8.19
N LEU A 254 0.89 -4.96 9.45
CA LEU A 254 0.99 -4.06 10.59
C LEU A 254 2.46 -3.79 10.88
N ASN A 255 2.93 -2.58 10.69
CA ASN A 255 4.24 -2.15 11.15
C ASN A 255 4.13 -1.46 12.51
N ILE A 256 4.97 -1.85 13.46
CA ILE A 256 5.11 -1.19 14.76
C ILE A 256 6.57 -0.75 14.89
N ARG A 257 6.82 0.56 14.90
CA ARG A 257 8.15 1.16 14.95
C ARG A 257 8.29 2.09 16.16
N PRO A 258 9.32 1.93 17.01
CA PRO A 258 9.71 2.96 17.96
C PRO A 258 10.22 4.18 17.20
N GLY A 259 9.83 5.36 17.64
CA GLY A 259 10.24 6.63 17.09
C GLY A 259 9.12 7.47 16.47
N PRO A 260 9.43 8.76 16.22
CA PRO A 260 8.49 9.70 15.63
C PRO A 260 8.27 9.44 14.13
N ARG A 261 7.36 10.21 13.54
CA ARG A 261 6.96 10.08 12.12
C ARG A 261 7.09 11.40 11.38
N VAL A 262 7.80 11.41 10.27
CA VAL A 262 7.73 12.50 9.28
C VAL A 262 6.46 12.33 8.43
N VAL A 263 5.71 13.42 8.27
CA VAL A 263 4.52 13.50 7.40
C VAL A 263 4.88 14.16 6.07
N THR A 264 5.67 15.24 6.11
CA THR A 264 6.13 15.93 4.92
C THR A 264 7.44 16.66 5.18
N ALA A 265 8.11 17.11 4.11
CA ALA A 265 9.31 17.91 4.13
C ALA A 265 9.14 19.13 3.23
N ILE A 266 9.58 20.29 3.67
CA ILE A 266 9.49 21.55 2.93
C ILE A 266 10.90 22.15 2.88
N PRO A 267 11.55 22.16 1.73
CA PRO A 267 11.10 21.62 0.45
C PRO A 267 11.24 20.09 0.37
N THR A 268 10.40 19.45 -0.45
CA THR A 268 10.46 18.00 -0.73
C THR A 268 11.56 17.63 -1.73
N SER A 269 12.17 18.63 -2.39
CA SER A 269 13.18 18.43 -3.43
C SER A 269 14.42 19.31 -3.23
N GLY A 270 15.56 18.87 -3.76
CA GLY A 270 16.82 19.60 -3.72
C GLY A 270 17.68 19.30 -4.95
N HIS A 271 18.53 20.25 -5.30
CA HIS A 271 19.50 20.10 -6.38
C HIS A 271 20.54 19.04 -6.00
N ARG A 272 20.91 18.19 -6.97
CA ARG A 272 21.92 17.14 -6.75
C ARG A 272 23.24 17.72 -6.24
N GLY A 273 23.79 17.11 -5.19
CA GLY A 273 25.05 17.51 -4.56
C GLY A 273 24.97 18.77 -3.67
N GLU A 274 23.81 19.41 -3.54
CA GLU A 274 23.67 20.60 -2.70
C GLU A 274 23.43 20.23 -1.22
N THR A 275 23.74 21.17 -0.33
CA THR A 275 23.27 21.10 1.06
C THR A 275 22.33 22.26 1.32
N ARG A 276 21.12 21.96 1.81
CA ARG A 276 20.09 22.98 2.09
C ARG A 276 19.37 22.71 3.41
N GLN A 277 18.75 23.76 3.95
CA GLN A 277 17.80 23.62 5.05
C GLN A 277 16.50 23.02 4.54
N VAL A 278 15.99 22.03 5.27
CA VAL A 278 14.70 21.37 5.05
C VAL A 278 13.93 21.41 6.36
N GLU A 279 12.72 21.94 6.31
CA GLU A 279 11.74 21.82 7.38
C GLU A 279 11.05 20.46 7.27
N PHE A 280 11.16 19.64 8.31
CA PHE A 280 10.37 18.42 8.43
C PHE A 280 9.16 18.70 9.28
N VAL A 281 7.98 18.29 8.82
CA VAL A 281 6.72 18.36 9.56
C VAL A 281 6.28 16.93 9.89
N GLY A 282 5.93 16.68 11.14
CA GLY A 282 5.72 15.31 11.62
C GLY A 282 5.15 15.21 13.02
N TYR A 283 4.92 13.99 13.48
CA TYR A 283 4.41 13.69 14.82
C TYR A 283 5.55 13.29 15.75
N GLY A 284 5.68 13.99 16.89
CA GLY A 284 6.69 13.72 17.92
C GLY A 284 8.12 14.04 17.51
N ILE A 285 8.33 14.76 16.40
CA ILE A 285 9.66 15.02 15.84
C ILE A 285 10.46 16.10 16.60
N ALA A 286 9.80 16.93 17.40
CA ALA A 286 10.44 18.03 18.13
C ALA A 286 10.33 17.88 19.65
N THR A 287 9.23 17.38 20.20
CA THR A 287 9.04 17.21 21.66
C THR A 287 8.74 15.78 22.10
N GLY A 288 8.64 14.82 21.18
CA GLY A 288 8.24 13.45 21.49
C GLY A 288 6.76 13.32 21.87
N GLN A 289 5.98 14.40 21.81
CA GLN A 289 4.54 14.38 22.05
C GLN A 289 3.79 13.93 20.80
N SER A 290 2.68 13.24 21.00
CA SER A 290 1.74 12.82 19.95
C SER A 290 0.94 13.98 19.35
N LYS A 291 1.64 14.97 18.78
CA LYS A 291 1.08 16.13 18.09
C LYS A 291 1.91 16.48 16.87
N LEU A 292 1.31 17.21 15.93
CA LEU A 292 2.00 17.71 14.75
C LEU A 292 2.97 18.84 15.13
N GLU A 293 4.20 18.75 14.66
CA GLU A 293 5.32 19.63 14.98
C GLU A 293 6.17 19.84 13.73
N SER A 294 7.09 20.81 13.77
CA SER A 294 8.12 20.97 12.74
C SER A 294 9.52 21.13 13.30
N THR A 295 10.53 20.73 12.52
CA THR A 295 11.94 20.91 12.87
C THR A 295 12.79 21.10 11.61
N HIS A 296 13.83 21.93 11.69
CA HIS A 296 14.70 22.21 10.55
C HIS A 296 15.96 21.35 10.62
N ARG A 297 16.40 20.81 9.49
CA ARG A 297 17.68 20.11 9.37
C ARG A 297 18.42 20.53 8.11
N SER A 298 19.74 20.58 8.23
CA SER A 298 20.63 20.69 7.07
C SER A 298 20.74 19.32 6.41
N VAL A 299 20.24 19.20 5.19
CA VAL A 299 20.24 17.95 4.42
C VAL A 299 21.16 18.09 3.23
N THR A 300 22.06 17.12 3.04
CA THR A 300 22.91 17.00 1.85
C THR A 300 22.26 16.06 0.86
N PHE A 301 21.89 16.59 -0.31
CA PHE A 301 21.29 15.85 -1.41
C PHE A 301 22.39 15.13 -2.19
N PRO A 302 22.29 13.80 -2.41
CA PRO A 302 23.29 13.07 -3.18
C PRO A 302 23.52 13.66 -4.58
N ALA A 303 24.75 13.53 -5.09
CA ALA A 303 25.11 13.90 -6.46
C ALA A 303 24.81 12.79 -7.49
N ASP A 304 24.29 11.64 -7.04
CA ASP A 304 23.94 10.51 -7.91
C ASP A 304 22.93 10.95 -8.95
N SER A 305 23.20 10.73 -10.24
CA SER A 305 22.31 11.08 -11.35
C SER A 305 21.33 9.95 -11.72
N ALA A 306 21.54 8.73 -11.21
CA ALA A 306 20.72 7.57 -11.54
C ALA A 306 19.39 7.52 -10.77
N SER A 307 19.32 8.19 -9.60
CA SER A 307 18.18 8.11 -8.70
C SER A 307 17.33 9.38 -8.76
N GLU A 308 16.00 9.27 -8.89
CA GLU A 308 15.08 10.43 -8.81
C GLU A 308 14.76 10.83 -7.36
N THR A 309 14.97 9.89 -6.43
CA THR A 309 14.72 10.07 -4.99
C THR A 309 15.85 9.45 -4.19
N PHE A 310 16.00 9.90 -2.95
CA PHE A 310 16.79 9.21 -1.95
C PHE A 310 16.04 9.16 -0.63
N LEU A 311 16.30 8.13 0.17
CA LEU A 311 15.66 7.94 1.47
C LEU A 311 16.48 8.68 2.55
N TYR A 312 15.83 9.57 3.28
CA TYR A 312 16.41 10.31 4.39
C TYR A 312 15.72 9.93 5.71
N SER A 313 16.50 9.47 6.68
CA SER A 313 16.00 9.17 8.03
C SER A 313 16.28 10.32 8.98
N LEU A 314 15.21 11.01 9.41
CA LEU A 314 15.32 12.09 10.38
C LEU A 314 15.64 11.52 11.77
N LYS A 315 16.80 11.90 12.31
CA LYS A 315 17.20 11.58 13.69
C LYS A 315 16.75 12.69 14.65
N THR A 316 16.12 12.26 15.73
CA THR A 316 15.62 13.13 16.82
C THR A 316 16.07 12.58 18.17
N ASP A 317 15.91 13.37 19.24
CA ASP A 317 16.19 12.92 20.60
C ASP A 317 15.24 11.80 21.08
N TYR A 318 14.13 11.59 20.35
CA TYR A 318 13.05 10.66 20.66
C TYR A 318 13.03 9.43 19.73
N GLY A 319 14.08 9.24 18.94
CA GLY A 319 14.21 8.13 18.01
C GLY A 319 14.46 8.56 16.57
N GLU A 320 14.67 7.57 15.71
CA GLU A 320 14.88 7.74 14.29
C GLU A 320 13.56 7.50 13.55
N CYS A 321 13.17 8.47 12.72
CA CYS A 321 11.99 8.31 11.87
C CYS A 321 12.22 7.23 10.81
N ALA A 322 11.12 6.59 10.38
CA ALA A 322 11.16 5.76 9.17
C ALA A 322 11.73 6.56 7.99
N PRO A 323 12.46 5.91 7.06
CA PRO A 323 13.08 6.61 5.93
C PRO A 323 12.02 7.37 5.11
N PHE A 324 12.26 8.66 4.90
CA PHE A 324 11.37 9.55 4.16
C PHE A 324 11.99 9.87 2.80
N PRO A 325 11.27 9.68 1.68
CA PRO A 325 11.81 9.96 0.35
C PRO A 325 11.90 11.47 0.11
N LEU A 326 13.08 11.95 -0.27
CA LEU A 326 13.29 13.30 -0.79
C LEU A 326 13.65 13.22 -2.27
N ARG A 327 13.14 14.16 -3.07
CA ARG A 327 13.37 14.18 -4.52
C ARG A 327 14.69 14.85 -4.86
N LEU A 328 15.36 14.29 -5.85
CA LEU A 328 16.53 14.87 -6.47
C LEU A 328 16.13 15.59 -7.75
N SER A 329 16.65 16.79 -7.93
CA SER A 329 16.42 17.61 -9.11
C SER A 329 17.75 18.08 -9.70
N ASP A 330 17.78 18.24 -11.02
CA ASP A 330 18.87 18.93 -11.71
C ASP A 330 18.61 20.44 -11.78
N GLU A 331 17.40 20.87 -11.42
CA GLU A 331 16.99 22.26 -11.49
C GLU A 331 17.34 23.01 -10.20
N THR A 332 17.77 24.26 -10.37
CA THR A 332 18.03 25.14 -9.23
C THR A 332 16.72 25.43 -8.51
N GLN A 333 16.66 25.07 -7.23
CA GLN A 333 15.47 25.28 -6.41
C GLN A 333 15.40 26.74 -5.94
N GLN A 334 14.28 27.40 -6.23
CA GLN A 334 14.01 28.77 -5.80
C GLN A 334 12.99 28.78 -4.65
N GLY A 335 13.11 29.77 -3.77
CA GLY A 335 12.17 29.97 -2.67
C GLY A 335 10.81 30.47 -3.17
N ASP A 336 9.75 30.06 -2.48
CA ASP A 336 8.37 30.41 -2.79
C ASP A 336 8.00 31.82 -2.27
N ASN A 337 8.55 32.84 -2.92
CA ASN A 337 8.42 34.24 -2.47
C ASN A 337 7.57 35.11 -3.43
N GLY A 338 6.69 34.51 -4.25
CA GLY A 338 5.81 35.24 -5.17
C GLY A 338 6.51 36.07 -6.26
N ASN A 339 7.74 35.71 -6.63
CA ASN A 339 8.61 36.50 -7.50
C ASN A 339 8.64 36.00 -8.96
N LEU A 340 9.22 36.83 -9.83
CA LEU A 340 9.61 36.45 -11.18
C LEU A 340 10.66 35.32 -11.10
N LEU A 341 10.34 34.16 -11.64
CA LEU A 341 11.22 32.98 -11.62
C LEU A 341 12.32 33.10 -12.65
N THR A 342 13.53 32.67 -12.27
CA THR A 342 14.66 32.54 -13.19
C THR A 342 14.72 31.12 -13.73
N LEU A 343 14.50 30.93 -15.03
CA LEU A 343 14.44 29.59 -15.62
C LEU A 343 15.83 29.08 -16.08
N PRO A 344 16.06 27.75 -16.06
CA PRO A 344 15.15 26.71 -15.58
C PRO A 344 15.22 26.59 -14.04
N CYS A 345 14.10 26.22 -13.40
CA CYS A 345 14.01 26.17 -11.94
C CYS A 345 12.97 25.17 -11.43
N GLY A 346 13.16 24.74 -10.18
CA GLY A 346 12.14 24.06 -9.38
C GLY A 346 11.70 24.92 -8.19
N ILE A 347 10.47 24.71 -7.73
CA ILE A 347 9.88 25.37 -6.55
C ILE A 347 9.07 24.34 -5.79
N THR A 348 9.09 24.43 -4.47
CA THR A 348 8.14 23.74 -3.61
C THR A 348 7.19 24.78 -3.03
N GLY A 349 5.95 24.80 -3.52
CA GLY A 349 4.87 25.62 -2.97
C GLY A 349 4.11 24.92 -1.85
N VAL A 350 3.43 25.71 -1.00
CA VAL A 350 2.62 25.21 0.12
C VAL A 350 1.28 25.92 0.10
N LEU A 351 0.21 25.16 -0.19
CA LEU A 351 -1.17 25.66 -0.11
C LEU A 351 -1.70 25.49 1.32
N ASP A 352 -1.45 26.49 2.17
CA ASP A 352 -1.87 26.51 3.59
C ASP A 352 -3.22 27.21 3.82
N GLU A 353 -3.72 27.95 2.82
CA GLU A 353 -5.03 28.59 2.86
C GLU A 353 -6.12 27.76 2.16
N ARG A 354 -7.31 27.71 2.76
CA ARG A 354 -8.48 27.07 2.15
C ARG A 354 -8.87 27.84 0.89
N PHE A 355 -8.90 27.16 -0.25
CA PHE A 355 -9.08 27.78 -1.57
C PHE A 355 -7.92 28.74 -1.96
N GLY A 356 -6.74 28.57 -1.37
CA GLY A 356 -5.54 29.32 -1.71
C GLY A 356 -5.03 29.01 -3.11
N GLU A 357 -4.25 29.94 -3.67
CA GLU A 357 -3.60 29.81 -4.96
C GLU A 357 -2.15 30.32 -4.87
N ASP A 358 -1.21 29.57 -5.44
CA ASP A 358 0.17 30.01 -5.62
C ASP A 358 0.34 30.58 -7.02
N ARG A 359 0.83 31.82 -7.12
CA ARG A 359 1.01 32.53 -8.40
C ARG A 359 2.47 32.83 -8.67
N TYR A 360 2.96 32.30 -9.78
CA TYR A 360 4.31 32.50 -10.25
C TYR A 360 4.34 33.31 -11.54
N ARG A 361 5.37 34.14 -11.71
CA ARG A 361 5.61 34.89 -12.95
C ARG A 361 6.87 34.39 -13.60
N ILE A 362 6.86 34.33 -14.92
CA ILE A 362 7.98 33.86 -15.74
C ILE A 362 8.19 34.83 -16.91
N ALA A 363 9.44 35.07 -17.31
CA ALA A 363 9.76 35.89 -18.46
C ALA A 363 10.11 34.99 -19.65
N GLY A 364 9.37 35.13 -20.75
CA GLY A 364 9.62 34.37 -21.97
C GLY A 364 9.83 35.21 -23.22
N LYS A 365 10.48 34.61 -24.22
CA LYS A 365 10.73 35.22 -25.52
C LYS A 365 9.84 34.60 -26.59
N GLN A 366 9.53 35.39 -27.61
CA GLN A 366 8.72 34.95 -28.73
C GLN A 366 9.34 33.70 -29.40
N GLY A 367 8.54 32.64 -29.54
CA GLY A 367 8.93 31.40 -30.19
C GLY A 367 9.57 30.34 -29.28
N GLU A 368 9.74 30.61 -27.98
CA GLU A 368 10.23 29.61 -27.03
C GLU A 368 9.19 28.51 -26.76
N ARG A 369 9.67 27.29 -26.45
CA ARG A 369 8.85 26.16 -26.00
C ARG A 369 9.17 25.81 -24.57
N TRP A 370 8.12 25.58 -23.80
CA TRP A 370 8.17 25.51 -22.35
C TRP A 370 7.55 24.18 -21.91
N SER A 371 8.18 23.53 -20.94
CA SER A 371 7.63 22.37 -20.24
C SER A 371 7.43 22.78 -18.79
N ILE A 372 6.19 22.68 -18.30
CA ILE A 372 5.83 22.95 -16.91
C ILE A 372 5.23 21.66 -16.37
N THR A 373 5.78 21.19 -15.26
CA THR A 373 5.33 19.97 -14.61
C THR A 373 5.05 20.30 -13.16
N VAL A 374 3.82 20.02 -12.73
CA VAL A 374 3.43 20.06 -11.32
C VAL A 374 3.40 18.62 -10.83
N SER A 375 4.17 18.33 -9.80
CA SER A 375 4.15 17.05 -9.12
C SER A 375 3.69 17.28 -7.70
N THR A 376 2.65 16.56 -7.29
CA THR A 376 2.21 16.54 -5.90
C THR A 376 2.87 15.35 -5.24
N ASP A 377 3.31 15.54 -4.00
CA ASP A 377 3.94 14.44 -3.30
C ASP A 377 2.87 13.48 -2.82
N VAL A 378 2.89 12.26 -3.35
CA VAL A 378 1.92 11.20 -3.03
C VAL A 378 2.12 10.69 -1.59
N THR A 379 3.23 11.05 -0.95
CA THR A 379 3.57 10.68 0.42
C THR A 379 2.90 11.54 1.49
N ALA A 380 2.35 12.70 1.10
CA ALA A 380 1.63 13.62 1.96
C ALA A 380 0.13 13.65 1.63
N LEU A 381 -0.63 14.58 2.20
CA LEU A 381 -2.02 14.82 1.83
C LEU A 381 -2.08 15.14 0.32
N PRO A 382 -2.74 14.30 -0.50
CA PRO A 382 -2.76 14.51 -1.93
C PRO A 382 -3.49 15.81 -2.22
N VAL A 383 -2.78 16.76 -2.82
CA VAL A 383 -3.38 17.92 -3.46
C VAL A 383 -3.72 17.50 -4.89
N ASP A 384 -4.96 17.65 -5.30
CA ASP A 384 -5.34 17.59 -6.71
C ASP A 384 -4.94 18.93 -7.34
N ALA A 385 -3.67 19.04 -7.74
CA ALA A 385 -3.15 20.28 -8.29
C ALA A 385 -3.73 20.55 -9.69
N VAL A 386 -4.26 21.75 -9.87
CA VAL A 386 -4.73 22.25 -11.17
C VAL A 386 -3.77 23.34 -11.64
N LEU A 387 -3.12 23.12 -12.78
CA LEU A 387 -2.28 24.12 -13.43
C LEU A 387 -3.12 24.92 -14.44
N SER A 388 -3.12 26.25 -14.31
CA SER A 388 -3.67 27.18 -15.28
C SER A 388 -2.57 28.13 -15.75
N LEU A 389 -2.52 28.40 -17.06
CA LEU A 389 -1.56 29.30 -17.71
C LEU A 389 -2.20 30.60 -18.17
#